data_AF-A0A815JRQ6-F1
#
_entry.id   AF-A0A815JRQ6-F1
#
_cell.length_a   1.000
_cell.length_b   1.000
_cell.length_c   1.000
_cell.angle_alpha   90.00
_cell.angle_beta   90.00
_cell.angle_gamma   90.00
#
_symmetry.space_group_name_H-M   'P 1'
#
loop_
_entity.id
_entity.type
_entity.pdbx_description
1 polymer ?
#
loop_
_entity_poly.entity_id
_entity_poly.type
_entity_poly.pdbx_seq_one_letter_code
_entity_poly.pdbx_strand_id
1 'polypeptide(L)'
;MVDTTTHAIIEEYQPNKTSTIHLTDEEITKTNNGEWRLLEELIEKKNEQESRINDTNIVQPPLFAIQVALAALLVSWNIYPSSIISHSAGDQAAAFVAGRLTLGETVRMLAVSMSEEEVQNKLLKGIEHLACIAVVNSRRRVTISGDEKQLMKYNKFFPYLILMYLKHVFVLKMHFIHIK
;
A
#
# COMPACT_ATOMS: atom_id res chain seq x y z
N MET A 1 21.94 -15.02 9.05
CA MET A 1 22.14 -13.90 8.13
C MET A 1 20.85 -13.11 8.12
N VAL A 2 20.89 -11.86 8.58
CA VAL A 2 19.73 -10.95 8.59
C VAL A 2 19.61 -10.39 7.18
N ASP A 3 18.42 -10.45 6.59
CA ASP A 3 18.14 -10.00 5.22
C ASP A 3 18.54 -8.52 5.05
N THR A 4 19.53 -8.27 4.20
CA THR A 4 20.07 -6.95 3.89
C THR A 4 19.09 -6.07 3.13
N THR A 5 18.00 -6.64 2.60
CA THR A 5 17.05 -5.92 1.73
C THR A 5 16.18 -4.91 2.51
N THR A 6 15.78 -5.25 3.74
CA THR A 6 15.03 -4.34 4.63
C THR A 6 15.84 -3.09 5.02
N HIS A 7 17.16 -3.22 5.10
CA HIS A 7 18.06 -2.14 5.51
C HIS A 7 18.11 -1.02 4.46
N ALA A 8 18.12 -1.36 3.17
CA ALA A 8 18.34 -0.40 2.09
C ALA A 8 17.20 0.62 1.94
N ILE A 9 15.94 0.19 2.06
CA ILE A 9 14.80 1.10 1.86
C ILE A 9 14.73 2.11 2.99
N ILE A 10 14.79 1.70 4.26
CA ILE A 10 14.58 2.63 5.38
C ILE A 10 15.76 3.62 5.55
N GLU A 11 16.98 3.26 5.16
CA GLU A 11 18.13 4.19 5.14
C GLU A 11 17.99 5.32 4.09
N GLU A 12 17.24 5.08 3.01
CA GLU A 12 16.92 6.12 2.03
C GLU A 12 15.98 7.19 2.61
N TYR A 13 15.10 6.81 3.54
CA TYR A 13 14.01 7.63 4.08
C TYR A 13 14.20 8.10 5.54
N GLN A 14 15.44 8.28 5.98
CA GLN A 14 15.77 8.74 7.34
C GLN A 14 15.21 10.14 7.66
N PRO A 15 14.96 10.46 8.95
CA PRO A 15 14.40 11.75 9.38
C PRO A 15 15.21 12.99 8.97
N ASN A 16 16.51 12.83 8.68
CA ASN A 16 17.41 13.90 8.25
C ASN A 16 17.47 14.07 6.72
N LYS A 17 16.69 13.29 5.96
CA LYS A 17 16.45 13.41 4.51
C LYS A 17 14.98 13.86 4.30
N THR A 18 14.56 14.08 3.05
CA THR A 18 13.16 14.38 2.72
C THR A 18 12.25 13.30 3.31
N SER A 19 11.33 13.69 4.21
CA SER A 19 10.53 12.71 4.93
C SER A 19 9.64 11.91 3.96
N THR A 20 9.40 10.63 4.25
CA THR A 20 8.51 9.77 3.45
C THR A 20 7.13 10.41 3.27
N ILE A 21 6.67 11.20 4.24
CA ILE A 21 5.39 11.93 4.15
C ILE A 21 5.39 12.89 2.94
N HIS A 22 6.46 13.67 2.76
CA HIS A 22 6.58 14.59 1.62
C HIS A 22 6.69 13.84 0.29
N LEU A 23 7.51 12.78 0.25
CA LEU A 23 7.67 11.99 -0.97
C LEU A 23 6.38 11.24 -1.35
N THR A 24 5.63 10.79 -0.36
CA THR A 24 4.29 10.20 -0.57
C THR A 24 3.32 11.25 -1.09
N ASP A 25 3.32 12.46 -0.51
CA ASP A 25 2.49 13.58 -0.97
C ASP A 25 2.78 13.93 -2.44
N GLU A 26 4.05 14.04 -2.82
CA GLU A 26 4.47 14.32 -4.19
C GLU A 26 3.98 13.24 -5.17
N GLU A 27 4.18 11.96 -4.84
CA GLU A 27 3.76 10.86 -5.72
C GLU A 27 2.23 10.74 -5.84
N ILE A 28 1.49 11.02 -4.77
CA ILE A 28 0.01 11.05 -4.81
C ILE A 28 -0.45 12.20 -5.70
N THR A 29 0.11 13.38 -5.50
CA THR A 29 -0.23 14.59 -6.27
C THR A 29 0.02 14.36 -7.76
N LYS A 30 1.10 13.67 -8.12
CA LYS A 30 1.34 13.25 -9.52
C LYS A 30 0.29 12.25 -9.99
N THR A 31 -0.03 11.24 -9.18
CA THR A 31 -0.92 10.14 -9.58
C THR A 31 -2.39 10.58 -9.71
N ASN A 32 -2.82 11.56 -8.92
CA ASN A 32 -4.17 12.14 -8.97
C ASN A 32 -4.26 13.43 -9.82
N ASN A 33 -3.24 13.74 -10.62
CA ASN A 33 -3.15 14.97 -11.43
C ASN A 33 -3.36 16.28 -10.66
N GLY A 34 -2.97 16.33 -9.40
CA GLY A 34 -3.08 17.51 -8.54
C GLY A 34 -4.47 17.76 -7.96
N GLU A 35 -5.39 16.80 -8.05
CA GLU A 35 -6.75 16.93 -7.50
C GLU A 35 -6.77 17.15 -5.97
N TRP A 36 -5.78 16.59 -5.26
CA TRP A 36 -5.64 16.79 -3.82
C TRP A 36 -4.23 16.47 -3.32
N ARG A 37 -3.90 16.97 -2.14
CA ARG A 37 -2.64 16.69 -1.44
C ARG A 37 -2.87 16.01 -0.10
N LEU A 38 -2.01 15.04 0.22
CA LEU A 38 -2.00 14.34 1.49
C LEU A 38 -1.65 15.27 2.65
N LEU A 39 -0.70 16.18 2.44
CA LEU A 39 -0.28 17.13 3.47
C LEU A 39 -1.41 18.07 3.88
N GLU A 40 -2.28 18.46 2.94
CA GLU A 40 -3.47 19.28 3.23
C GLU A 40 -4.48 18.52 4.10
N GLU A 41 -4.59 17.20 3.98
CA GLU A 41 -5.44 16.40 4.86
C GLU A 41 -4.81 16.14 6.23
N LEU A 42 -3.47 16.10 6.32
CA LEU A 42 -2.77 15.80 7.58
C LEU A 42 -2.45 17.02 8.44
N ILE A 43 -2.16 18.16 7.84
CA ILE A 43 -1.57 19.33 8.54
C ILE A 43 -2.59 20.45 8.70
N GLU A 44 -3.50 20.63 7.74
CA GLU A 44 -4.49 21.70 7.86
C GLU A 44 -5.50 21.38 8.96
N LYS A 45 -5.84 22.42 9.73
CA LYS A 45 -6.83 22.32 10.78
C LYS A 45 -8.24 22.32 10.18
N LYS A 46 -8.66 21.17 9.66
CA LYS A 46 -10.01 20.91 9.18
C LYS A 46 -10.88 20.43 10.32
N ASN A 47 -12.14 20.88 10.37
CA ASN A 47 -13.13 20.27 11.27
C ASN A 47 -13.61 18.91 10.72
N GLU A 48 -14.43 18.20 11.49
CA GLU A 48 -14.93 16.87 11.11
C GLU A 48 -15.77 16.89 9.82
N GLN A 49 -16.45 18.01 9.52
CA GLN A 49 -17.25 18.15 8.31
C GLN A 49 -16.40 18.45 7.06
N GLU A 50 -15.23 19.06 7.23
CA GLU A 50 -14.31 19.43 6.14
C GLU A 50 -13.29 18.33 5.83
N SER A 51 -12.91 17.54 6.83
CA SER A 51 -11.92 16.48 6.65
C SER A 51 -12.48 15.34 5.82
N ARG A 52 -11.72 14.91 4.82
CA ARG A 52 -12.08 13.76 3.97
C ARG A 52 -11.51 12.46 4.51
N ILE A 53 -10.86 12.47 5.69
CA ILE A 53 -10.13 11.33 6.25
C ILE A 53 -11.04 10.16 6.65
N ASN A 54 -12.36 10.36 6.70
CA ASN A 54 -13.31 9.27 6.91
C ASN A 54 -13.56 8.45 5.62
N ASP A 55 -13.17 8.95 4.44
CA ASP A 55 -13.21 8.19 3.20
C ASP A 55 -12.01 7.23 3.13
N THR A 56 -12.28 5.94 3.00
CA THR A 56 -11.26 4.89 2.88
C THR A 56 -10.31 5.11 1.69
N ASN A 57 -10.74 5.79 0.64
CA ASN A 57 -9.91 6.13 -0.50
C ASN A 57 -8.93 7.27 -0.19
N ILE A 58 -9.30 8.17 0.71
CA ILE A 58 -8.49 9.32 1.11
C ILE A 58 -7.57 8.99 2.29
N VAL A 59 -7.99 8.14 3.23
CA VAL A 59 -7.23 7.85 4.46
C VAL A 59 -6.04 6.93 4.27
N GLN A 60 -6.08 6.01 3.30
CA GLN A 60 -5.02 5.01 3.16
C GLN A 60 -3.66 5.58 2.79
N PRO A 61 -3.54 6.54 1.86
CA PRO A 61 -2.24 7.13 1.58
C PRO A 61 -1.62 7.90 2.76
N PRO A 62 -2.35 8.76 3.50
CA PRO A 62 -1.89 9.34 4.77
C PRO A 62 -1.49 8.28 5.81
N LEU A 63 -2.28 7.22 5.95
CA LEU A 63 -2.00 6.13 6.89
C LEU A 63 -0.69 5.40 6.54
N PHE A 64 -0.47 5.09 5.26
CA PHE A 64 0.78 4.53 4.77
C PHE A 64 1.97 5.45 5.09
N ALA A 65 1.87 6.74 4.78
CA ALA A 65 2.93 7.71 5.02
C ALA A 65 3.34 7.75 6.51
N ILE A 66 2.35 7.74 7.42
CA ILE A 66 2.57 7.73 8.87
C ILE A 66 3.23 6.41 9.31
N GLN A 67 2.73 5.26 8.85
CA GLN A 67 3.30 3.95 9.21
C GLN A 67 4.77 3.84 8.81
N VAL A 68 5.11 4.29 7.59
CA VAL A 68 6.49 4.29 7.10
C VAL A 68 7.35 5.30 7.87
N ALA A 69 6.82 6.49 8.16
CA ALA A 69 7.54 7.49 8.95
C ALA A 69 7.86 6.98 10.37
N LEU A 70 6.93 6.24 11.00
CA LEU A 70 7.16 5.59 12.29
C LEU A 70 8.21 4.48 12.20
N ALA A 71 8.19 3.66 11.15
CA ALA A 71 9.23 2.66 10.92
C ALA A 71 10.62 3.30 10.72
N ALA A 72 10.69 4.38 9.94
CA ALA A 72 11.92 5.15 9.76
C ALA A 72 12.41 5.80 11.07
N LEU A 73 11.50 6.30 11.91
CA LEU A 73 11.83 6.81 13.23
C LEU A 73 12.47 5.74 14.13
N LEU A 74 11.89 4.53 14.18
CA LEU A 74 12.48 3.42 14.92
C LEU A 74 13.89 3.07 14.43
N VAL A 75 14.09 3.02 13.11
CA VAL A 75 15.42 2.76 12.53
C VAL A 75 16.41 3.87 12.88
N SER A 76 15.98 5.14 12.93
CA SER A 76 16.85 6.24 13.36
C SER A 76 17.30 6.13 14.83
N TRP A 77 16.58 5.33 15.63
CA TRP A 77 16.98 4.94 16.99
C TRP A 77 17.77 3.63 17.03
N ASN A 78 18.24 3.14 15.89
CA ASN A 78 18.88 1.84 15.70
C ASN A 78 17.99 0.64 16.11
N ILE A 79 16.66 0.80 16.04
CA ILE A 79 15.70 -0.28 16.28
C ILE A 79 15.25 -0.83 14.92
N TYR A 80 15.72 -2.03 14.59
CA TYR A 80 15.43 -2.69 13.31
C TYR A 80 14.42 -3.82 13.49
N PRO A 81 13.35 -3.88 12.67
CA PRO A 81 12.40 -4.98 12.74
C PRO A 81 13.04 -6.28 12.25
N SER A 82 13.01 -7.32 13.09
CA SER A 82 13.38 -8.69 12.69
C SER A 82 12.26 -9.41 11.95
N SER A 83 11.03 -8.92 12.07
CA SER A 83 9.83 -9.41 11.40
C SER A 83 8.78 -8.29 11.36
N ILE A 84 7.91 -8.33 10.34
CA ILE A 84 6.84 -7.35 10.15
C ILE A 84 5.54 -8.13 9.97
N ILE A 85 4.50 -7.71 10.68
CA ILE A 85 3.14 -8.25 10.57
C ILE A 85 2.21 -7.07 10.33
N SER A 86 1.27 -7.25 9.43
CA SER A 86 0.26 -6.25 9.08
C SER A 86 -1.13 -6.84 9.08
N HIS A 87 -2.11 -5.95 9.10
CA HIS A 87 -3.51 -6.29 8.94
C HIS A 87 -4.13 -5.34 7.93
N SER A 88 -4.71 -5.89 6.86
CA SER A 88 -5.50 -5.13 5.88
C SER A 88 -4.71 -3.93 5.31
N ALA A 89 -5.12 -2.70 5.61
CA ALA A 89 -4.48 -1.47 5.11
C ALA A 89 -3.00 -1.28 5.51
N GLY A 90 -2.46 -2.08 6.43
CA GLY A 90 -1.04 -2.08 6.76
C GLY A 90 -0.15 -2.87 5.80
N ASP A 91 -0.73 -3.68 4.91
CA ASP A 91 0.04 -4.62 4.07
C ASP A 91 0.98 -3.90 3.10
N GLN A 92 0.55 -2.76 2.56
CA GLN A 92 1.34 -1.92 1.67
C GLN A 92 2.55 -1.31 2.39
N ALA A 93 2.34 -0.79 3.60
CA ALA A 93 3.44 -0.27 4.42
C ALA A 93 4.41 -1.37 4.82
N ALA A 94 3.91 -2.54 5.23
CA ALA A 94 4.75 -3.68 5.57
C ALA A 94 5.58 -4.16 4.37
N ALA A 95 4.97 -4.28 3.18
CA ALA A 95 5.67 -4.66 1.96
C ALA A 95 6.74 -3.63 1.56
N PHE A 96 6.43 -2.33 1.65
CA PHE A 96 7.39 -1.25 1.41
C PHE A 96 8.56 -1.30 2.40
N VAL A 97 8.28 -1.34 3.70
CA VAL A 97 9.31 -1.39 4.76
C VAL A 97 10.16 -2.66 4.64
N ALA A 98 9.56 -3.78 4.23
CA ALA A 98 10.26 -5.06 4.01
C ALA A 98 11.10 -5.11 2.71
N GLY A 99 11.22 -4.02 1.96
CA GLY A 99 12.01 -4.02 0.73
C GLY A 99 11.32 -4.62 -0.49
N ARG A 100 10.02 -4.92 -0.42
CA ARG A 100 9.29 -5.66 -1.47
C ARG A 100 8.63 -4.78 -2.51
N LEU A 101 8.38 -3.51 -2.17
CA LEU A 101 7.79 -2.51 -3.06
C LEU A 101 8.60 -1.22 -2.99
N THR A 102 8.71 -0.55 -4.13
CA THR A 102 9.18 0.84 -4.19
C THR A 102 8.09 1.82 -3.76
N LEU A 103 8.46 3.07 -3.47
CA LEU A 103 7.51 4.11 -3.08
C LEU A 103 6.50 4.37 -4.20
N GLY A 104 6.97 4.49 -5.44
CA GLY A 104 6.12 4.74 -6.59
C GLY A 104 5.11 3.61 -6.84
N GLU A 105 5.53 2.35 -6.74
CA GLU A 105 4.61 1.20 -6.84
C GLU A 105 3.55 1.26 -5.74
N THR A 106 3.98 1.53 -4.50
CA THR A 106 3.07 1.55 -3.35
C THR A 106 2.06 2.70 -3.44
N VAL A 107 2.50 3.91 -3.78
CA VAL A 107 1.61 5.07 -3.93
C VAL A 107 0.62 4.87 -5.06
N ARG A 108 1.06 4.29 -6.19
CA ARG A 108 0.14 3.98 -7.29
C ARG A 108 -0.92 2.96 -6.86
N MET A 109 -0.56 1.91 -6.11
CA MET A 109 -1.55 0.98 -5.54
C MET A 109 -2.57 1.69 -4.64
N LEU A 110 -2.13 2.66 -3.83
CA LEU A 110 -2.99 3.41 -2.93
C LEU A 110 -3.94 4.36 -3.67
N ALA A 111 -3.52 4.85 -4.84
CA ALA A 111 -4.27 5.77 -5.69
C ALA A 111 -5.19 5.07 -6.72
N VAL A 112 -4.99 3.79 -7.01
CA VAL A 112 -5.88 3.03 -7.91
C VAL A 112 -7.28 2.97 -7.31
N SER A 113 -8.24 3.53 -8.05
CA SER A 113 -9.64 3.64 -7.64
C SER A 113 -10.54 3.15 -8.77
N MET A 114 -10.94 1.87 -8.72
CA MET A 114 -11.85 1.23 -9.69
C MET A 114 -13.07 0.65 -8.97
N SER A 115 -14.27 0.91 -9.51
CA SER A 115 -15.49 0.26 -9.00
C SER A 115 -15.52 -1.23 -9.33
N GLU A 116 -16.33 -1.99 -8.60
CA GLU A 116 -16.64 -3.39 -8.92
C GLU A 116 -17.10 -3.55 -10.37
N GLU A 117 -17.99 -2.68 -10.84
CA GLU A 117 -18.48 -2.70 -12.21
C GLU A 117 -17.34 -2.47 -13.23
N GLU A 118 -16.45 -1.53 -12.96
CA GLU A 118 -15.30 -1.28 -13.82
C GLU A 118 -14.36 -2.46 -13.87
N VAL A 119 -14.11 -3.11 -12.73
CA VAL A 119 -13.28 -4.31 -12.66
C VAL A 119 -13.94 -5.48 -13.40
N GLN A 120 -15.23 -5.72 -13.18
CA GLN A 120 -15.98 -6.77 -13.86
C GLN A 120 -15.94 -6.58 -15.39
N ASN A 121 -16.19 -5.35 -15.85
CA ASN A 121 -16.37 -5.07 -17.28
C ASN A 121 -15.06 -4.83 -18.04
N LYS A 122 -14.01 -4.33 -17.37
CA LYS A 122 -12.72 -3.99 -18.01
C LYS A 122 -11.62 -5.02 -17.74
N LEU A 123 -11.55 -5.57 -16.52
CA LEU A 123 -10.47 -6.47 -16.11
C LEU A 123 -10.86 -7.94 -16.21
N LEU A 124 -12.03 -8.32 -15.70
CA LEU A 124 -12.42 -9.73 -15.59
C LEU A 124 -13.13 -10.26 -16.85
N LYS A 125 -13.56 -9.37 -17.73
CA LYS A 125 -14.29 -9.73 -18.95
C LYS A 125 -13.52 -10.74 -19.81
N GLY A 126 -14.09 -11.93 -19.97
CA GLY A 126 -13.51 -13.04 -20.74
C GLY A 126 -12.58 -13.97 -19.94
N ILE A 127 -12.31 -13.67 -18.66
CA ILE A 127 -11.52 -14.50 -17.75
C ILE A 127 -12.26 -14.80 -16.45
N GLU A 128 -13.58 -14.64 -16.40
CA GLU A 128 -14.42 -14.78 -15.19
C GLU A 128 -14.35 -16.19 -14.58
N HIS A 129 -14.01 -17.19 -15.39
CA HIS A 129 -13.79 -18.58 -14.96
C HIS A 129 -12.39 -18.82 -14.35
N LEU A 130 -11.49 -17.84 -14.45
CA LEU A 130 -10.11 -17.90 -13.97
C LEU A 130 -9.81 -16.84 -12.91
N ALA A 131 -10.64 -15.80 -12.77
CA ALA A 131 -10.48 -14.77 -11.76
C ALA A 131 -11.84 -14.17 -11.35
N CYS A 132 -11.93 -13.74 -10.10
CA CYS A 132 -13.10 -13.10 -9.52
C CYS A 132 -12.73 -11.89 -8.65
N ILE A 133 -13.72 -11.06 -8.33
CA ILE A 133 -13.61 -10.11 -7.22
C ILE A 133 -13.71 -10.90 -5.92
N ALA A 134 -12.66 -10.84 -5.11
CA ALA A 134 -12.59 -11.50 -3.81
C ALA A 134 -13.26 -10.66 -2.71
N VAL A 135 -13.03 -9.34 -2.73
CA VAL A 135 -13.55 -8.40 -1.73
C VAL A 135 -13.82 -7.04 -2.37
N VAL A 136 -14.95 -6.41 -2.02
CA VAL A 136 -15.22 -5.00 -2.31
C VAL A 136 -14.96 -4.20 -1.03
N ASN A 137 -13.83 -3.49 -0.98
CA ASN A 137 -13.40 -2.72 0.20
C ASN A 137 -14.05 -1.33 0.25
N SER A 138 -14.36 -0.75 -0.92
CA SER A 138 -15.09 0.52 -1.03
C SER A 138 -15.76 0.62 -2.40
N ARG A 139 -16.56 1.68 -2.61
CA ARG A 139 -17.21 1.98 -3.90
C ARG A 139 -16.24 1.97 -5.09
N ARG A 140 -14.97 2.30 -4.85
CA ARG A 140 -13.93 2.35 -5.89
C ARG A 140 -12.69 1.54 -5.53
N ARG A 141 -12.83 0.52 -4.68
CA ARG A 141 -11.68 -0.31 -4.29
C ARG A 141 -12.10 -1.74 -4.12
N VAL A 142 -11.53 -2.61 -4.96
CA VAL A 142 -11.80 -4.04 -4.93
C VAL A 142 -10.49 -4.84 -4.93
N THR A 143 -10.54 -5.99 -4.29
CA THR A 143 -9.49 -7.01 -4.33
C THR A 143 -9.95 -8.08 -5.31
N ILE A 144 -9.10 -8.45 -6.28
CA ILE A 144 -9.36 -9.57 -7.18
C ILE A 144 -8.44 -10.75 -6.88
N SER A 145 -8.93 -11.96 -7.14
CA SER A 145 -8.20 -13.21 -6.94
C SER A 145 -8.41 -14.13 -8.14
N GLY A 146 -7.40 -14.89 -8.53
CA GLY A 146 -7.49 -15.76 -9.70
C GLY A 146 -6.15 -16.32 -10.17
N ASP A 147 -6.17 -16.91 -11.35
CA ASP A 147 -5.01 -17.46 -12.05
C ASP A 147 -3.96 -16.36 -12.28
N GLU A 148 -2.78 -16.57 -11.71
CA GLU A 148 -1.66 -15.66 -11.76
C GLU A 148 -1.29 -15.26 -13.19
N LYS A 149 -1.26 -16.22 -14.13
CA LYS A 149 -0.82 -15.95 -15.50
C LYS A 149 -1.81 -15.08 -16.25
N GLN A 150 -3.11 -15.21 -15.99
CA GLN A 150 -4.11 -14.31 -16.57
C GLN A 150 -4.04 -12.92 -15.95
N LEU A 151 -3.98 -12.86 -14.62
CA LEU A 151 -3.93 -11.62 -13.86
C LEU A 151 -2.68 -10.79 -14.23
N MET A 152 -1.53 -11.44 -14.41
CA MET A 152 -0.27 -10.79 -14.81
C MET A 152 -0.30 -10.17 -16.22
N LYS A 153 -1.25 -10.53 -17.11
CA LYS A 153 -1.39 -9.88 -18.42
C LYS A 153 -1.86 -8.43 -18.29
N TYR A 154 -2.64 -8.15 -17.26
CA TYR A 154 -3.11 -6.81 -16.95
C TYR A 154 -2.04 -5.97 -16.25
N ASN A 155 -0.91 -6.56 -15.85
CA ASN A 155 0.24 -5.84 -15.30
C ASN A 155 0.86 -4.81 -16.27
N LYS A 156 0.52 -4.83 -17.58
CA LYS A 156 0.91 -3.76 -18.51
C LYS A 156 -0.05 -2.57 -18.53
N PHE A 157 -1.33 -2.79 -18.20
CA PHE A 157 -2.39 -1.77 -18.22
C PHE A 157 -2.69 -1.22 -16.82
N PHE A 158 -2.49 -2.06 -15.82
CA PHE A 158 -2.55 -1.79 -14.38
C PHE A 158 -1.33 -2.49 -13.75
N PRO A 159 -0.14 -1.86 -13.76
CA PRO A 159 1.13 -2.47 -13.31
C PRO A 159 1.21 -2.87 -11.83
N TYR A 160 0.07 -2.94 -11.17
CA TYR A 160 -0.08 -2.95 -9.73
C TYR A 160 -1.18 -3.92 -9.29
N LEU A 161 -1.56 -4.82 -10.20
CA LEU A 161 -2.20 -6.06 -9.79
C LEU A 161 -1.15 -6.93 -9.12
N ILE A 162 -0.80 -6.55 -7.90
CA ILE A 162 0.06 -7.35 -7.06
C ILE A 162 -0.79 -8.53 -6.62
N LEU A 163 -0.50 -9.70 -7.19
CA LEU A 163 -0.76 -10.95 -6.51
C LEU A 163 -0.06 -10.85 -5.16
N MET A 164 -0.81 -10.48 -4.13
CA MET A 164 -0.48 -10.97 -2.81
C MET A 164 -0.55 -12.48 -2.93
N TYR A 165 0.61 -13.12 -3.08
CA TYR A 165 0.77 -14.56 -3.06
C TYR A 165 0.51 -15.04 -1.62
N LEU A 166 -0.74 -14.89 -1.20
CA LEU A 166 -1.25 -15.48 0.02
C LEU A 166 -1.50 -16.94 -0.31
N LYS A 167 -0.48 -17.79 -0.11
CA LYS A 167 -0.74 -19.24 0.02
C LYS A 167 -1.79 -19.53 1.10
N HIS A 168 -2.10 -18.57 1.99
CA HIS A 168 -3.14 -18.63 2.99
C HIS A 168 -3.86 -17.28 3.16
N VAL A 169 -5.18 -17.29 2.93
CA VAL A 169 -6.12 -16.16 3.00
C VAL A 169 -6.30 -15.61 4.44
N PHE A 170 -6.26 -14.27 4.55
CA PHE A 170 -6.91 -13.37 5.53
C PHE A 170 -6.78 -13.51 7.07
N VAL A 171 -5.96 -14.41 7.62
CA VAL A 171 -5.52 -14.31 9.03
C VAL A 171 -4.04 -14.65 9.12
N LEU A 172 -3.15 -13.66 9.00
CA LEU A 172 -1.71 -13.90 9.20
C LEU A 172 -1.36 -13.90 10.68
N LYS A 173 -1.64 -15.04 11.32
CA LYS A 173 -0.92 -15.46 12.52
C LYS A 173 0.42 -16.05 12.06
N MET A 174 1.44 -15.21 11.82
CA MET A 174 2.81 -15.71 11.66
C MET A 174 3.53 -15.69 13.01
N HIS A 175 3.46 -16.84 13.70
CA HIS A 175 4.47 -17.19 14.68
C HIS A 175 5.74 -17.60 13.94
N PHE A 176 6.86 -16.94 14.22
CA PHE A 176 8.12 -17.62 14.52
C PHE A 176 8.90 -16.78 15.53
N ILE A 177 8.64 -17.09 16.80
CA ILE A 177 9.54 -16.78 17.91
C ILE A 177 10.79 -17.62 17.70
N HIS A 178 11.93 -16.98 17.43
CA HIS A 178 13.24 -17.50 17.82
C HIS A 178 13.99 -16.37 18.52
N ILE A 179 13.81 -16.34 19.84
CA ILE A 179 14.69 -15.64 20.77
C ILE A 179 16.01 -16.43 20.76
N LYS A 180 17.13 -15.75 20.50
CA LYS A 180 18.44 -16.22 20.97
C LYS A 180 18.63 -15.76 22.40
#